data_AF-A0A2E2KK34-F1
#
_entry.id   AF-A0A2E2KK34-F1
#
_cell.length_a   1.000
_cell.length_b   1.000
_cell.length_c   1.000
_cell.angle_alpha   90.00
_cell.angle_beta   90.00
_cell.angle_gamma   90.00
#
_symmetry.space_group_name_H-M   'P 1'
#
loop_
_entity.id
_entity.type
_entity.pdbx_description
1 polymer ?
#
loop_
_entity_poly.entity_id
_entity_poly.type
_entity_poly.pdbx_seq_one_letter_code
_entity_poly.pdbx_strand_id
1 'polypeptide(L)'
;MLSKTTLFSPIKLGSVELANRILMAPLTRARSDAEHVPGQLIAQHYADRASAGLIITEATMVMENCCAFINEPGIYSEAQVEGWRKVTDAVHKKEGKIFLQLWHGGRACHPDLNKGIQPVAPSPIAIEDEVYTREGKKPYTTPRALELTEIPNIVNGFQQAAINAKAAGFDGVEVHGANGYLLDAFLRDSSNKRNDSYGGNIENRARLLLEVLDAVCDVWGSDKVGLRTSPLNGYNSMRDSDPLGLTLWLAERLNNYNLAYWHLMRSDFLGQQSSDVINLAREHYQGNLIGNMGYSHQEADTAIQEGQLNAVAFGVPFIANPDLVSRFENNSVLNEADPNTFYTRGPEGYNDYPKLDLSELKVS
;
A
#
# COMPACT_ATOMS: atom_id res chain seq x y z
N MET A 1 13.19 35.45 -0.28
CA MET A 1 11.86 34.81 -0.24
C MET A 1 12.11 33.33 -0.03
N LEU A 2 11.60 32.73 1.06
CA LEU A 2 11.61 31.27 1.19
C LEU A 2 10.83 30.72 -0.02
N SER A 3 11.43 29.83 -0.81
CA SER A 3 10.74 29.21 -1.94
C SER A 3 9.53 28.45 -1.41
N LYS A 4 8.35 28.71 -1.98
CA LYS A 4 7.10 28.02 -1.61
C LYS A 4 7.28 26.51 -1.81
N THR A 5 6.98 25.70 -0.80
CA THR A 5 7.00 24.24 -0.93
C THR A 5 5.84 23.80 -1.84
N THR A 6 6.14 23.03 -2.87
CA THR A 6 5.20 22.52 -3.87
C THR A 6 5.34 21.02 -4.01
N LEU A 7 4.47 20.38 -4.81
CA LEU A 7 4.62 18.97 -5.17
C LEU A 7 5.98 18.60 -5.78
N PHE A 8 6.65 19.53 -6.45
CA PHE A 8 7.95 19.30 -7.10
C PHE A 8 9.14 19.60 -6.18
N SER A 9 8.88 20.13 -4.99
CA SER A 9 9.94 20.39 -4.02
C SER A 9 10.45 19.07 -3.43
N PRO A 10 11.77 18.90 -3.25
CA PRO A 10 12.31 17.71 -2.60
C PRO A 10 11.81 17.57 -1.16
N ILE A 11 11.83 16.34 -0.66
CA ILE A 11 11.45 16.02 0.71
C ILE A 11 12.28 14.86 1.24
N LYS A 12 12.47 14.82 2.56
CA LYS A 12 12.98 13.64 3.25
C LYS A 12 11.85 12.94 4.00
N LEU A 13 11.56 11.69 3.64
CA LEU A 13 10.64 10.81 4.38
C LEU A 13 11.46 9.87 5.26
N GLY A 14 11.47 10.12 6.57
CA GLY A 14 12.38 9.45 7.50
C GLY A 14 13.84 9.69 7.14
N SER A 15 14.57 8.67 6.70
CA SER A 15 15.95 8.80 6.18
C SER A 15 16.06 8.82 4.65
N VAL A 16 14.95 8.72 3.92
CA VAL A 16 14.96 8.61 2.45
C VAL A 16 14.71 9.97 1.80
N GLU A 17 15.66 10.42 0.99
CA GLU A 17 15.56 11.65 0.21
C GLU A 17 14.84 11.40 -1.12
N LEU A 18 13.80 12.18 -1.38
CA LEU A 18 12.96 12.09 -2.56
C LEU A 18 13.07 13.38 -3.39
N ALA A 19 13.08 13.23 -4.71
CA ALA A 19 13.20 14.35 -5.64
C ALA A 19 11.94 15.24 -5.67
N ASN A 20 10.77 14.67 -5.34
CA ASN A 20 9.48 15.35 -5.33
C ASN A 20 8.51 14.67 -4.36
N ARG A 21 7.31 15.24 -4.20
CA ARG A 21 6.24 14.82 -3.27
C ARG A 21 5.10 14.08 -3.98
N ILE A 22 5.35 13.59 -5.20
CA ILE A 22 4.39 12.86 -6.03
C ILE A 22 4.74 11.38 -5.96
N LEU A 23 3.94 10.61 -5.22
CA LEU A 23 4.22 9.20 -4.94
C LEU A 23 3.35 8.30 -5.80
N MET A 24 3.91 7.19 -6.28
CA MET A 24 3.12 6.12 -6.86
C MET A 24 2.50 5.30 -5.73
N ALA A 25 1.17 5.31 -5.66
CA ALA A 25 0.44 4.52 -4.69
C ALA A 25 0.63 3.01 -4.97
N PRO A 26 0.50 2.16 -3.94
CA PRO A 26 0.49 0.70 -4.10
C PRO A 26 -0.74 0.25 -4.89
N LEU A 27 -0.50 -0.47 -5.99
CA LEU A 27 -1.52 -0.84 -6.96
C LEU A 27 -1.35 -2.31 -7.38
N THR A 28 -2.18 -3.22 -6.87
CA THR A 28 -2.15 -4.64 -7.29
C THR A 28 -2.44 -4.77 -8.77
N ARG A 29 -1.52 -5.41 -9.52
CA ARG A 29 -1.65 -5.61 -10.98
C ARG A 29 -1.66 -7.06 -11.42
N ALA A 30 -1.40 -8.00 -10.50
CA ALA A 30 -1.52 -9.45 -10.69
C ALA A 30 -0.77 -10.01 -11.93
N ARG A 31 0.46 -9.52 -12.15
CA ARG A 31 1.28 -9.84 -13.34
C ARG A 31 2.53 -10.68 -13.04
N SER A 32 2.65 -11.23 -11.83
CA SER A 32 3.70 -12.19 -11.50
C SER A 32 3.42 -13.54 -12.16
N ASP A 33 4.40 -14.43 -12.18
CA ASP A 33 4.19 -15.79 -12.68
C ASP A 33 3.30 -16.63 -11.74
N ALA A 34 3.14 -17.92 -12.03
CA ALA A 34 2.31 -18.82 -11.23
C ALA A 34 2.89 -19.09 -9.83
N GLU A 35 4.19 -18.89 -9.63
CA GLU A 35 4.90 -19.03 -8.35
C GLU A 35 5.07 -17.67 -7.65
N HIS A 36 4.32 -16.66 -8.11
CA HIS A 36 4.30 -15.32 -7.56
C HIS A 36 5.66 -14.60 -7.63
N VAL A 37 6.53 -15.00 -8.58
CA VAL A 37 7.81 -14.34 -8.84
C VAL A 37 7.60 -13.18 -9.82
N PRO A 38 8.06 -11.96 -9.49
CA PRO A 38 7.97 -10.84 -10.42
C PRO A 38 8.97 -10.99 -11.57
N GLY A 39 8.47 -10.80 -12.79
CA GLY A 39 9.25 -10.95 -14.03
C GLY A 39 9.69 -9.62 -14.66
N GLN A 40 10.25 -9.71 -15.87
CA GLN A 40 10.76 -8.57 -16.63
C GLN A 40 9.70 -7.49 -16.89
N LEU A 41 8.44 -7.89 -17.08
CA LEU A 41 7.34 -6.97 -17.31
C LEU A 41 7.12 -6.04 -16.11
N ILE A 42 7.16 -6.60 -14.90
CA ILE A 42 7.04 -5.85 -13.64
C ILE A 42 8.24 -4.93 -13.45
N ALA A 43 9.45 -5.41 -13.73
CA ALA A 43 10.66 -4.59 -13.65
C ALA A 43 10.58 -3.37 -14.58
N GLN A 44 10.15 -3.57 -15.83
CA GLN A 44 9.95 -2.48 -16.78
C GLN A 44 8.85 -1.51 -16.31
N HIS A 45 7.74 -2.02 -15.77
CA HIS A 45 6.63 -1.20 -15.29
C HIS A 45 7.04 -0.20 -14.21
N TYR A 46 7.77 -0.67 -13.19
CA TYR A 46 8.26 0.22 -12.14
C TYR A 46 9.40 1.12 -12.63
N ALA A 47 10.32 0.60 -13.44
CA ALA A 47 11.36 1.43 -14.04
C ALA A 47 10.78 2.57 -14.89
N ASP A 48 9.67 2.37 -15.57
CA ASP A 48 9.01 3.43 -16.35
C ASP A 48 8.40 4.54 -15.51
N ARG A 49 8.21 4.31 -14.20
CA ARG A 49 7.63 5.23 -13.23
C ARG A 49 8.65 5.78 -12.22
N ALA A 50 9.94 5.55 -12.46
CA ALA A 50 11.03 5.93 -11.56
C ALA A 50 11.16 7.44 -11.31
N SER A 51 10.45 8.30 -12.06
CA SER A 51 10.37 9.74 -11.81
C SER A 51 9.49 10.11 -10.61
N ALA A 52 8.62 9.19 -10.15
CA ALA A 52 7.89 9.37 -8.90
C ALA A 52 8.88 9.61 -7.76
N GLY A 53 8.53 10.52 -6.84
CA GLY A 53 9.37 10.81 -5.68
C GLY A 53 9.67 9.54 -4.88
N LEU A 54 8.63 8.71 -4.69
CA LEU A 54 8.76 7.34 -4.19
C LEU A 54 7.71 6.45 -4.89
N ILE A 55 8.12 5.25 -5.28
CA ILE A 55 7.26 4.16 -5.69
C ILE A 55 6.96 3.29 -4.48
N ILE A 56 5.68 2.98 -4.25
CA ILE A 56 5.27 1.92 -3.34
C ILE A 56 4.74 0.78 -4.20
N THR A 57 5.31 -0.42 -4.06
CA THR A 57 4.92 -1.56 -4.89
C THR A 57 3.47 -1.94 -4.70
N GLU A 58 2.95 -2.75 -5.62
CA GLU A 58 1.79 -3.57 -5.34
C GLU A 58 1.92 -4.36 -4.03
N ALA A 59 0.76 -4.65 -3.43
CA ALA A 59 0.67 -5.46 -2.24
C ALA A 59 1.36 -6.81 -2.48
N THR A 60 2.33 -7.14 -1.61
CA THR A 60 3.21 -8.29 -1.80
C THR A 60 3.10 -9.25 -0.62
N MET A 61 2.77 -10.50 -0.92
CA MET A 61 2.50 -11.52 0.11
C MET A 61 3.73 -11.78 0.97
N VAL A 62 3.57 -11.63 2.29
CA VAL A 62 4.62 -11.91 3.28
C VAL A 62 4.78 -13.40 3.61
N MET A 63 3.76 -14.21 3.32
CA MET A 63 3.70 -15.64 3.65
C MET A 63 3.15 -16.44 2.47
N GLU A 64 3.64 -17.67 2.30
CA GLU A 64 3.11 -18.59 1.29
C GLU A 64 1.64 -18.92 1.58
N ASN A 65 0.87 -19.23 0.53
CA ASN A 65 -0.53 -19.66 0.61
C ASN A 65 -1.45 -18.63 1.30
N CYS A 66 -1.13 -17.35 1.18
CA CYS A 66 -1.91 -16.22 1.67
C CYS A 66 -2.40 -15.31 0.52
N CYS A 67 -2.68 -15.92 -0.63
CA CYS A 67 -3.04 -15.29 -1.89
C CYS A 67 -4.52 -14.82 -1.89
N ALA A 68 -4.74 -13.55 -2.19
CA ALA A 68 -6.06 -12.97 -2.47
C ALA A 68 -6.25 -12.62 -3.96
N PHE A 69 -5.17 -12.55 -4.74
CA PHE A 69 -5.23 -12.30 -6.18
C PHE A 69 -4.36 -13.31 -6.94
N ILE A 70 -4.92 -13.94 -7.98
CA ILE A 70 -4.35 -15.10 -8.70
C ILE A 70 -2.83 -15.02 -8.93
N ASN A 71 -2.30 -13.85 -9.27
CA ASN A 71 -0.89 -13.65 -9.64
C ASN A 71 -0.27 -12.37 -9.09
N GLU A 72 -0.65 -11.98 -7.88
CA GLU A 72 0.14 -11.00 -7.13
C GLU A 72 1.54 -11.54 -6.76
N PRO A 73 2.53 -10.69 -6.52
CA PRO A 73 3.86 -11.13 -6.10
C PRO A 73 3.91 -11.59 -4.63
N GLY A 74 4.90 -12.43 -4.32
CA GLY A 74 5.32 -12.78 -2.97
C GLY A 74 6.71 -12.24 -2.63
N ILE A 75 7.09 -12.34 -1.35
CA ILE A 75 8.45 -12.05 -0.85
C ILE A 75 8.87 -13.05 0.25
N TYR A 76 8.43 -14.30 0.15
CA TYR A 76 8.69 -15.35 1.14
C TYR A 76 9.71 -16.40 0.66
N SER A 77 10.13 -16.37 -0.61
CA SER A 77 11.11 -17.31 -1.18
C SER A 77 12.31 -16.62 -1.83
N GLU A 78 13.42 -17.34 -1.96
CA GLU A 78 14.63 -16.83 -2.62
C GLU A 78 14.38 -16.45 -4.09
N ALA A 79 13.57 -17.25 -4.82
CA ALA A 79 13.21 -16.94 -6.20
C ALA A 79 12.47 -15.61 -6.32
N GLN A 80 11.59 -15.30 -5.37
CA GLN A 80 10.88 -14.03 -5.29
C GLN A 80 11.82 -12.87 -4.95
N VAL A 81 12.75 -13.06 -4.02
CA VAL A 81 13.80 -12.08 -3.69
C VAL A 81 14.61 -11.73 -4.94
N GLU A 82 15.04 -12.72 -5.72
CA GLU A 82 15.81 -12.48 -6.95
C GLU A 82 14.97 -11.86 -8.08
N GLY A 83 13.68 -12.18 -8.15
CA GLY A 83 12.75 -11.47 -9.03
C GLY A 83 12.65 -10.00 -8.66
N TRP A 84 12.45 -9.70 -7.39
CA TRP A 84 12.35 -8.32 -6.89
C TRP A 84 13.66 -7.55 -7.01
N ARG A 85 14.82 -8.21 -6.87
CA ARG A 85 16.13 -7.58 -7.13
C ARG A 85 16.22 -6.97 -8.53
N LYS A 86 15.71 -7.68 -9.54
CA LYS A 86 15.68 -7.15 -10.92
C LYS A 86 14.80 -5.90 -11.04
N VAL A 87 13.72 -5.84 -10.26
CA VAL A 87 12.83 -4.68 -10.21
C VAL A 87 13.52 -3.50 -9.54
N THR A 88 14.10 -3.69 -8.35
CA THR A 88 14.79 -2.63 -7.60
C THR A 88 15.99 -2.11 -8.40
N ASP A 89 16.81 -3.00 -8.98
CA ASP A 89 17.92 -2.63 -9.87
C ASP A 89 17.47 -1.77 -11.06
N ALA A 90 16.34 -2.12 -11.69
CA ALA A 90 15.83 -1.38 -12.85
C ALA A 90 15.30 0.01 -12.47
N VAL A 91 14.72 0.17 -11.28
CA VAL A 91 14.29 1.46 -10.74
C VAL A 91 15.50 2.31 -10.34
N HIS A 92 16.46 1.73 -9.63
CA HIS A 92 17.67 2.41 -9.16
C HIS A 92 18.58 2.84 -10.31
N LYS A 93 18.63 2.10 -11.41
CA LYS A 93 19.34 2.51 -12.64
C LYS A 93 18.79 3.82 -13.23
N LYS A 94 17.56 4.18 -12.90
CA LYS A 94 16.90 5.45 -13.26
C LYS A 94 16.81 6.41 -12.07
N GLU A 95 17.59 6.19 -11.02
CA GLU A 95 17.68 7.01 -9.82
C GLU A 95 16.37 7.11 -9.00
N GLY A 96 15.39 6.24 -9.29
CA GLY A 96 14.12 6.19 -8.57
C GLY A 96 14.26 5.57 -7.17
N LYS A 97 13.24 5.78 -6.34
CA LYS A 97 13.11 5.17 -5.00
C LYS A 97 11.93 4.23 -4.95
N ILE A 98 12.08 3.09 -4.28
CA ILE A 98 11.03 2.07 -4.21
C ILE A 98 10.94 1.38 -2.84
N PHE A 99 9.74 1.35 -2.30
CA PHE A 99 9.38 0.64 -1.07
C PHE A 99 8.51 -0.56 -1.39
N LEU A 100 8.77 -1.70 -0.73
CA LEU A 100 7.92 -2.88 -0.84
C LEU A 100 6.74 -2.77 0.12
N GLN A 101 5.52 -2.95 -0.37
CA GLN A 101 4.35 -3.04 0.49
C GLN A 101 4.16 -4.48 1.02
N LEU A 102 4.42 -4.66 2.32
CA LEU A 102 4.28 -5.92 3.04
C LEU A 102 2.81 -6.17 3.37
N TRP A 103 2.28 -7.30 2.91
CA TRP A 103 0.86 -7.56 2.93
C TRP A 103 0.49 -9.02 3.20
N HIS A 104 -0.64 -9.21 3.90
CA HIS A 104 -1.26 -10.51 4.17
C HIS A 104 -2.78 -10.43 3.92
N GLY A 105 -3.30 -11.23 2.98
CA GLY A 105 -4.70 -11.14 2.53
C GLY A 105 -5.75 -11.43 3.61
N GLY A 106 -5.43 -12.29 4.58
CA GLY A 106 -6.33 -12.57 5.70
C GLY A 106 -7.64 -13.19 5.23
N ARG A 107 -8.79 -12.63 5.63
CA ARG A 107 -10.11 -13.12 5.18
C ARG A 107 -10.41 -12.91 3.70
N ALA A 108 -9.58 -12.13 2.99
CA ALA A 108 -9.66 -11.96 1.54
C ALA A 108 -8.95 -13.09 0.77
N CYS A 109 -8.24 -13.99 1.44
CA CYS A 109 -7.73 -15.19 0.77
C CYS A 109 -8.89 -16.11 0.37
N HIS A 110 -8.67 -16.99 -0.60
CA HIS A 110 -9.64 -18.03 -0.99
C HIS A 110 -8.97 -19.40 -1.10
N PRO A 111 -9.58 -20.52 -0.63
CA PRO A 111 -8.99 -21.86 -0.70
C PRO A 111 -8.51 -22.27 -2.10
N ASP A 112 -9.29 -21.95 -3.14
CA ASP A 112 -8.95 -22.24 -4.54
C ASP A 112 -7.68 -21.54 -5.05
N LEU A 113 -7.24 -20.48 -4.37
CA LEU A 113 -5.98 -19.81 -4.67
C LEU A 113 -4.81 -20.33 -3.81
N ASN A 114 -5.11 -21.09 -2.75
CA ASN A 114 -4.19 -21.40 -1.66
C ASN A 114 -4.14 -22.90 -1.33
N LYS A 115 -4.21 -23.77 -2.34
CA LYS A 115 -4.08 -25.24 -2.20
C LYS A 115 -5.09 -25.83 -1.20
N GLY A 116 -6.29 -25.25 -1.12
CA GLY A 116 -7.35 -25.67 -0.18
C GLY A 116 -7.19 -25.15 1.25
N ILE A 117 -6.17 -24.35 1.54
CA ILE A 117 -5.95 -23.78 2.88
C ILE A 117 -7.07 -22.78 3.18
N GLN A 118 -7.71 -22.96 4.33
CA GLN A 118 -8.76 -22.06 4.80
C GLN A 118 -8.15 -20.69 5.19
N PRO A 119 -8.73 -19.57 4.72
CA PRO A 119 -8.30 -18.23 5.11
C PRO A 119 -8.33 -18.00 6.62
N VAL A 120 -7.48 -17.10 7.11
CA VAL A 120 -7.39 -16.75 8.53
C VAL A 120 -7.79 -15.30 8.79
N ALA A 121 -8.33 -15.03 9.97
CA ALA A 121 -8.88 -13.73 10.35
C ALA A 121 -8.90 -13.57 11.88
N PRO A 122 -9.22 -12.37 12.42
CA PRO A 122 -9.49 -12.23 13.85
C PRO A 122 -10.77 -12.95 14.28
N SER A 123 -11.76 -13.08 13.40
CA SER A 123 -13.07 -13.69 13.70
C SER A 123 -13.64 -14.40 12.45
N PRO A 124 -14.54 -15.39 12.62
CA PRO A 124 -15.06 -16.19 11.51
C PRO A 124 -16.17 -15.44 10.75
N ILE A 125 -15.81 -14.32 10.11
CA ILE A 125 -16.72 -13.43 9.39
C ILE A 125 -16.22 -13.29 7.95
N ALA A 126 -16.97 -13.84 7.00
CA ALA A 126 -16.68 -13.72 5.57
C ALA A 126 -16.85 -12.28 5.07
N ILE A 127 -16.20 -11.95 3.95
CA ILE A 127 -16.49 -10.74 3.18
C ILE A 127 -17.80 -10.99 2.41
N GLU A 128 -18.68 -10.00 2.38
CA GLU A 128 -19.95 -10.03 1.64
C GLU A 128 -19.74 -9.57 0.19
N ASP A 129 -18.99 -10.36 -0.58
CA ASP A 129 -18.69 -10.11 -2.00
C ASP A 129 -18.16 -11.40 -2.67
N GLU A 130 -17.71 -11.29 -3.92
CA GLU A 130 -17.04 -12.34 -4.69
C GLU A 130 -15.56 -12.02 -4.93
N VAL A 131 -14.76 -13.07 -5.10
CA VAL A 131 -13.35 -13.02 -5.51
C VAL A 131 -13.15 -13.77 -6.82
N TYR A 132 -12.26 -13.26 -7.67
CA TYR A 132 -11.85 -13.98 -8.87
C TYR A 132 -10.87 -15.10 -8.53
N THR A 133 -11.27 -16.33 -8.82
CA THR A 133 -10.42 -17.52 -8.76
C THR A 133 -10.02 -17.97 -10.16
N ARG A 134 -9.16 -18.99 -10.26
CA ARG A 134 -8.84 -19.64 -11.54
C ARG A 134 -10.06 -20.30 -12.21
N GLU A 135 -11.11 -20.55 -11.44
CA GLU A 135 -12.37 -21.15 -11.89
C GLU A 135 -13.47 -20.10 -12.12
N GLY A 136 -13.14 -18.81 -12.07
CA GLY A 136 -14.09 -17.69 -12.17
C GLY A 136 -14.42 -17.05 -10.83
N LYS A 137 -15.43 -16.18 -10.81
CA LYS A 137 -15.89 -15.53 -9.58
C LYS A 137 -16.50 -16.56 -8.63
N LYS A 138 -16.13 -16.48 -7.36
CA LYS A 138 -16.71 -17.27 -6.27
C LYS A 138 -16.94 -16.41 -5.04
N PRO A 139 -17.95 -16.71 -4.21
CA PRO A 139 -18.14 -16.01 -2.95
C PRO A 139 -16.94 -16.22 -2.02
N TYR A 140 -16.60 -15.22 -1.20
CA TYR A 140 -15.61 -15.42 -0.15
C TYR A 140 -16.06 -16.51 0.85
N THR A 141 -15.11 -17.29 1.34
CA THR A 141 -15.35 -18.33 2.34
C THR A 141 -15.28 -17.79 3.77
N THR A 142 -15.99 -18.42 4.71
CA THR A 142 -15.82 -18.09 6.14
C THR A 142 -14.39 -18.42 6.59
N PRO A 143 -13.62 -17.43 7.07
CA PRO A 143 -12.26 -17.67 7.53
C PRO A 143 -12.26 -18.38 8.89
N ARG A 144 -11.13 -18.98 9.24
CA ARG A 144 -10.87 -19.46 10.60
C ARG A 144 -10.36 -18.31 11.45
N ALA A 145 -10.84 -18.22 12.69
CA ALA A 145 -10.26 -17.29 13.66
C ALA A 145 -8.86 -17.78 14.08
N LEU A 146 -7.87 -16.89 14.07
CA LEU A 146 -6.53 -17.18 14.57
C LEU A 146 -6.56 -17.48 16.06
N GLU A 147 -5.87 -18.53 16.49
CA GLU A 147 -5.58 -18.80 17.89
C GLU A 147 -4.48 -17.85 18.38
N LEU A 148 -4.45 -17.58 19.69
CA LEU A 148 -3.42 -16.70 20.29
C LEU A 148 -1.99 -17.21 20.03
N THR A 149 -1.81 -18.52 20.00
CA THR A 149 -0.55 -19.21 19.72
C THR A 149 -0.08 -19.07 18.28
N GLU A 150 -0.96 -18.68 17.35
CA GLU A 150 -0.64 -18.48 15.94
C GLU A 150 -0.22 -17.05 15.60
N ILE A 151 -0.59 -16.07 16.44
CA ILE A 151 -0.28 -14.65 16.20
C ILE A 151 1.23 -14.39 16.08
N PRO A 152 2.12 -14.98 16.91
CA PRO A 152 3.56 -14.81 16.75
C PRO A 152 4.07 -15.25 15.36
N ASN A 153 3.47 -16.26 14.73
CA ASN A 153 3.86 -16.70 13.39
C ASN A 153 3.51 -15.67 12.31
N ILE A 154 2.41 -14.93 12.48
CA ILE A 154 2.06 -13.81 11.59
C ILE A 154 3.13 -12.72 11.71
N VAL A 155 3.48 -12.32 12.93
CA VAL A 155 4.52 -11.30 13.18
C VAL A 155 5.86 -11.72 12.57
N ASN A 156 6.27 -12.98 12.80
CA ASN A 156 7.49 -13.55 12.21
C ASN A 156 7.45 -13.57 10.67
N GLY A 157 6.28 -13.82 10.07
CA GLY A 157 6.09 -13.75 8.62
C GLY A 157 6.38 -12.35 8.06
N PHE A 158 5.84 -11.31 8.69
CA PHE A 158 6.14 -9.92 8.33
C PHE A 158 7.62 -9.57 8.55
N GLN A 159 8.23 -10.03 9.64
CA GLN A 159 9.65 -9.81 9.91
C GLN A 159 10.54 -10.47 8.84
N GLN A 160 10.27 -11.73 8.50
CA GLN A 160 11.02 -12.44 7.47
C GLN A 160 10.84 -11.79 6.09
N ALA A 161 9.62 -11.36 5.75
CA ALA A 161 9.36 -10.62 4.53
C ALA A 161 10.13 -9.28 4.48
N ALA A 162 10.26 -8.59 5.61
CA ALA A 162 11.06 -7.38 5.71
C ALA A 162 12.57 -7.67 5.50
N ILE A 163 13.09 -8.79 6.02
CA ILE A 163 14.46 -9.24 5.77
C ILE A 163 14.66 -9.53 4.28
N ASN A 164 13.73 -10.24 3.67
CA ASN A 164 13.76 -10.60 2.26
C ASN A 164 13.66 -9.35 1.36
N ALA A 165 12.83 -8.38 1.72
CA ALA A 165 12.76 -7.08 1.03
C ALA A 165 14.11 -6.35 1.10
N LYS A 166 14.78 -6.36 2.26
CA LYS A 166 16.10 -5.74 2.39
C LYS A 166 17.12 -6.46 1.51
N ALA A 167 17.08 -7.80 1.51
CA ALA A 167 17.91 -8.61 0.63
C ALA A 167 17.63 -8.33 -0.85
N ALA A 168 16.38 -8.06 -1.25
CA ALA A 168 15.98 -7.72 -2.60
C ALA A 168 16.35 -6.27 -3.03
N GLY A 169 16.97 -5.46 -2.17
CA GLY A 169 17.47 -4.14 -2.55
C GLY A 169 16.46 -3.01 -2.50
N PHE A 170 15.34 -3.14 -1.77
CA PHE A 170 14.41 -2.03 -1.59
C PHE A 170 15.02 -0.87 -0.78
N ASP A 171 14.49 0.34 -0.92
CA ASP A 171 14.91 1.51 -0.12
C ASP A 171 14.25 1.53 1.26
N GLY A 172 13.16 0.77 1.43
CA GLY A 172 12.37 0.64 2.65
C GLY A 172 11.13 -0.22 2.41
N VAL A 173 10.22 -0.22 3.39
CA VAL A 173 9.00 -1.03 3.34
C VAL A 173 7.79 -0.25 3.84
N GLU A 174 6.61 -0.59 3.34
CA GLU A 174 5.32 -0.11 3.84
C GLU A 174 4.52 -1.27 4.44
N VAL A 175 4.11 -1.16 5.70
CA VAL A 175 3.20 -2.13 6.33
C VAL A 175 1.76 -1.84 5.88
N HIS A 176 1.11 -2.82 5.27
CA HIS A 176 -0.27 -2.68 4.80
C HIS A 176 -1.30 -2.95 5.90
N GLY A 177 -1.68 -1.90 6.65
CA GLY A 177 -2.75 -1.89 7.67
C GLY A 177 -4.07 -1.31 7.18
N ALA A 178 -4.48 -1.59 5.93
CA ALA A 178 -5.60 -0.93 5.26
C ALA A 178 -6.43 -1.93 4.42
N ASN A 179 -7.52 -1.44 3.83
CA ASN A 179 -8.34 -2.09 2.79
C ASN A 179 -8.91 -3.47 3.20
N GLY A 180 -9.14 -3.68 4.50
CA GLY A 180 -9.79 -4.89 5.02
C GLY A 180 -8.99 -6.17 4.95
N TYR A 181 -7.69 -6.07 4.72
CA TYR A 181 -6.77 -7.20 4.81
C TYR A 181 -6.41 -7.51 6.26
N LEU A 182 -5.51 -8.47 6.52
CA LEU A 182 -5.37 -9.08 7.86
C LEU A 182 -5.20 -8.04 8.99
N LEU A 183 -4.28 -7.09 8.84
CA LEU A 183 -4.00 -6.11 9.90
C LEU A 183 -5.17 -5.14 10.11
N ASP A 184 -5.82 -4.67 9.04
CA ASP A 184 -7.01 -3.81 9.12
C ASP A 184 -8.22 -4.56 9.69
N ALA A 185 -8.33 -5.86 9.38
CA ALA A 185 -9.37 -6.73 9.90
C ALA A 185 -9.27 -6.88 11.43
N PHE A 186 -8.05 -6.93 11.99
CA PHE A 186 -7.83 -6.86 13.43
C PHE A 186 -8.12 -5.46 13.99
N LEU A 187 -7.69 -4.42 13.28
CA LEU A 187 -7.77 -3.04 13.74
C LEU A 187 -9.21 -2.55 13.94
N ARG A 188 -10.14 -2.95 13.05
CA ARG A 188 -11.50 -2.41 13.01
C ARG A 188 -12.54 -3.34 13.61
N ASP A 189 -13.49 -2.76 14.33
CA ASP A 189 -14.43 -3.53 15.14
C ASP A 189 -15.51 -4.28 14.34
N SER A 190 -15.74 -3.95 13.06
CA SER A 190 -16.73 -4.67 12.25
C SER A 190 -16.32 -6.12 12.00
N SER A 191 -15.03 -6.37 11.84
CA SER A 191 -14.44 -7.69 11.54
C SER A 191 -13.79 -8.35 12.77
N ASN A 192 -13.35 -7.58 13.77
CA ASN A 192 -12.74 -8.12 14.98
C ASN A 192 -13.74 -8.22 16.14
N LYS A 193 -14.19 -9.44 16.43
CA LYS A 193 -15.10 -9.79 17.54
C LYS A 193 -14.40 -10.59 18.63
N ARG A 194 -13.06 -10.54 18.69
CA ARG A 194 -12.28 -11.24 19.72
C ARG A 194 -12.55 -10.66 21.11
N ASN A 195 -12.42 -11.51 22.12
CA ASN A 195 -12.57 -11.17 23.54
C ASN A 195 -11.26 -11.38 24.34
N ASP A 196 -10.14 -11.51 23.64
CA ASP A 196 -8.80 -11.67 24.20
C ASP A 196 -7.97 -10.37 24.06
N SER A 197 -6.65 -10.47 24.25
CA SER A 197 -5.71 -9.34 24.16
C SER A 197 -5.61 -8.72 22.76
N TYR A 198 -6.25 -9.29 21.74
CA TYR A 198 -6.27 -8.78 20.37
C TYR A 198 -7.65 -8.29 19.94
N GLY A 199 -8.62 -8.13 20.85
CA GLY A 199 -9.95 -7.58 20.54
C GLY A 199 -10.56 -6.71 21.64
N GLY A 200 -11.74 -6.16 21.35
CA GLY A 200 -12.44 -5.24 22.23
C GLY A 200 -11.99 -3.79 22.02
N ASN A 201 -11.27 -3.22 22.98
CA ASN A 201 -10.85 -1.81 22.94
C ASN A 201 -9.83 -1.54 21.81
N ILE A 202 -9.63 -0.26 21.47
CA ILE A 202 -8.76 0.16 20.34
C ILE A 202 -7.32 -0.35 20.53
N GLU A 203 -6.78 -0.30 21.76
CA GLU A 203 -5.42 -0.77 22.05
C GLU A 203 -5.23 -2.25 21.69
N ASN A 204 -6.14 -3.11 22.11
CA ASN A 204 -6.09 -4.54 21.81
C ASN A 204 -6.29 -4.80 20.30
N ARG A 205 -7.23 -4.11 19.65
CA ARG A 205 -7.45 -4.25 18.21
C ARG A 205 -6.22 -3.84 17.39
N ALA A 206 -5.52 -2.80 17.83
CA ALA A 206 -4.29 -2.32 17.20
C ALA A 206 -3.05 -3.15 17.54
N ARG A 207 -3.11 -4.05 18.53
CA ARG A 207 -1.94 -4.78 19.06
C ARG A 207 -1.16 -5.52 17.97
N LEU A 208 -1.84 -6.27 17.10
CA LEU A 208 -1.19 -7.00 16.01
C LEU A 208 -0.47 -6.05 15.03
N LEU A 209 -1.09 -4.91 14.70
CA LEU A 209 -0.49 -3.91 13.82
C LEU A 209 0.80 -3.36 14.43
N LEU A 210 0.78 -3.05 15.74
CA LEU A 210 1.95 -2.52 16.45
C LEU A 210 3.06 -3.56 16.59
N GLU A 211 2.73 -4.82 16.92
CA GLU A 211 3.72 -5.92 16.99
C GLU A 211 4.39 -6.15 15.64
N VAL A 212 3.64 -6.07 14.53
CA VAL A 212 4.20 -6.12 13.17
C VAL A 212 5.08 -4.91 12.88
N LEU A 213 4.65 -3.69 13.24
CA LEU A 213 5.46 -2.48 13.06
C LEU A 213 6.78 -2.57 13.82
N ASP A 214 6.76 -3.01 15.08
CA ASP A 214 7.95 -3.21 15.91
C ASP A 214 8.92 -4.19 15.22
N ALA A 215 8.42 -5.37 14.83
CA ALA A 215 9.25 -6.40 14.19
C ALA A 215 9.85 -5.97 12.84
N VAL A 216 9.11 -5.19 12.04
CA VAL A 216 9.59 -4.63 10.77
C VAL A 216 10.59 -3.50 11.01
N CYS A 217 10.36 -2.66 12.03
CA CYS A 217 11.29 -1.61 12.44
C CYS A 217 12.61 -2.16 12.97
N ASP A 218 12.60 -3.29 13.68
CA ASP A 218 13.83 -3.97 14.12
C ASP A 218 14.72 -4.38 12.94
N VAL A 219 14.12 -4.70 11.79
CA VAL A 219 14.86 -5.04 10.58
C VAL A 219 15.38 -3.78 9.88
N TRP A 220 14.53 -2.77 9.66
CA TRP A 220 14.82 -1.65 8.76
C TRP A 220 15.37 -0.39 9.44
N GLY A 221 15.16 -0.25 10.75
CA GLY A 221 15.07 1.05 11.40
C GLY A 221 13.73 1.72 11.10
N SER A 222 13.13 2.36 12.11
CA SER A 222 11.81 2.99 11.98
C SER A 222 11.74 4.02 10.84
N ASP A 223 12.84 4.70 10.54
CA ASP A 223 12.93 5.79 9.55
C ASP A 223 12.93 5.33 8.07
N LYS A 224 12.79 4.02 7.83
CA LYS A 224 12.57 3.40 6.51
C LYS A 224 11.31 2.54 6.46
N VAL A 225 10.45 2.67 7.47
CA VAL A 225 9.18 1.95 7.56
C VAL A 225 8.04 2.95 7.43
N GLY A 226 7.18 2.71 6.44
CA GLY A 226 5.90 3.38 6.29
C GLY A 226 4.76 2.53 6.84
N LEU A 227 3.64 3.16 7.19
CA LEU A 227 2.39 2.49 7.52
C LEU A 227 1.27 3.01 6.62
N ARG A 228 0.45 2.13 6.04
CA ARG A 228 -0.78 2.52 5.34
C ARG A 228 -2.04 2.13 6.11
N THR A 229 -2.99 3.06 6.29
CA THR A 229 -4.29 2.81 6.94
C THR A 229 -5.45 3.41 6.14
N SER A 230 -6.66 2.89 6.35
CA SER A 230 -7.87 3.33 5.65
C SER A 230 -9.10 3.33 6.57
N PRO A 231 -9.17 4.22 7.57
CA PRO A 231 -10.18 4.18 8.64
C PRO A 231 -11.62 4.29 8.13
N LEU A 232 -11.83 4.91 6.97
CA LEU A 232 -13.15 5.09 6.36
C LEU A 232 -13.48 4.04 5.30
N ASN A 233 -12.49 3.38 4.72
CA ASN A 233 -12.71 2.60 3.49
C ASN A 233 -13.56 1.35 3.76
N GLY A 234 -14.68 1.25 3.05
CA GLY A 234 -15.68 0.19 3.15
C GLY A 234 -15.31 -1.09 2.39
N TYR A 235 -14.28 -1.03 1.55
CA TYR A 235 -13.80 -2.17 0.76
C TYR A 235 -13.52 -3.40 1.63
N ASN A 236 -13.77 -4.59 1.09
CA ASN A 236 -13.71 -5.87 1.82
C ASN A 236 -14.63 -5.94 3.06
N SER A 237 -15.83 -5.37 2.94
CA SER A 237 -16.88 -5.36 3.98
C SER A 237 -16.37 -4.82 5.33
N MET A 238 -15.62 -3.73 5.29
CA MET A 238 -15.01 -3.13 6.47
C MET A 238 -15.77 -1.91 6.95
N ARG A 239 -15.98 -1.83 8.27
CA ARG A 239 -16.53 -0.64 8.94
C ARG A 239 -15.81 -0.47 10.28
N ASP A 240 -15.79 0.73 10.83
CA ASP A 240 -15.45 0.93 12.25
C ASP A 240 -16.54 1.80 12.87
N SER A 241 -16.92 1.51 14.12
CA SER A 241 -17.95 2.27 14.82
C SER A 241 -17.51 3.69 15.20
N ASP A 242 -16.21 3.94 15.31
CA ASP A 242 -15.63 5.25 15.62
C ASP A 242 -14.33 5.49 14.83
N PRO A 243 -14.43 5.79 13.51
CA PRO A 243 -13.26 5.99 12.67
C PRO A 243 -12.42 7.22 13.06
N LEU A 244 -13.05 8.24 13.67
CA LEU A 244 -12.34 9.43 14.15
C LEU A 244 -11.55 9.12 15.44
N GLY A 245 -12.17 8.43 16.41
CA GLY A 245 -11.48 7.96 17.61
C GLY A 245 -10.32 7.02 17.29
N LEU A 246 -10.51 6.12 16.32
CA LEU A 246 -9.43 5.25 15.81
C LEU A 246 -8.29 6.06 15.18
N THR A 247 -8.62 7.05 14.35
CA THR A 247 -7.63 7.92 13.69
C THR A 247 -6.84 8.74 14.70
N LEU A 248 -7.52 9.37 15.67
CA LEU A 248 -6.89 10.13 16.75
C LEU A 248 -5.93 9.25 17.56
N TRP A 249 -6.41 8.08 18.00
CA TRP A 249 -5.60 7.16 18.80
C TRP A 249 -4.35 6.71 18.05
N LEU A 250 -4.48 6.38 16.75
CA LEU A 250 -3.32 6.04 15.91
C LEU A 250 -2.38 7.23 15.74
N ALA A 251 -2.88 8.43 15.48
CA ALA A 251 -2.07 9.63 15.32
C ALA A 251 -1.19 9.90 16.55
N GLU A 252 -1.76 9.75 17.75
CA GLU A 252 -1.02 9.89 19.00
C GLU A 252 -0.06 8.72 19.24
N ARG A 253 -0.51 7.48 19.02
CA ARG A 253 0.30 6.27 19.26
C ARG A 253 1.51 6.21 18.34
N LEU A 254 1.36 6.57 17.06
CA LEU A 254 2.41 6.51 16.05
C LEU A 254 3.54 7.52 16.31
N ASN A 255 3.33 8.56 17.12
CA ASN A 255 4.40 9.48 17.54
C ASN A 255 5.48 8.82 18.42
N ASN A 256 5.23 7.61 18.93
CA ASN A 256 6.26 6.84 19.64
C ASN A 256 7.28 6.19 18.68
N TYR A 257 7.01 6.24 17.38
CA TYR A 257 7.88 5.78 16.32
C TYR A 257 8.49 6.97 15.59
N ASN A 258 9.59 6.73 14.88
CA ASN A 258 10.13 7.65 13.89
C ASN A 258 9.86 7.08 12.49
N LEU A 259 8.60 6.76 12.18
CA LEU A 259 8.22 6.17 10.90
C LEU A 259 8.64 7.09 9.74
N ALA A 260 9.04 6.49 8.61
CA ALA A 260 9.30 7.24 7.39
C ALA A 260 8.08 8.11 7.02
N TYR A 261 6.89 7.53 7.16
CA TYR A 261 5.61 8.20 6.96
C TYR A 261 4.42 7.39 7.51
N TRP A 262 3.29 8.09 7.67
CA TRP A 262 1.95 7.50 7.74
C TRP A 262 1.18 7.84 6.45
N HIS A 263 0.74 6.81 5.73
CA HIS A 263 0.00 6.88 4.48
C HIS A 263 -1.49 6.65 4.74
N LEU A 264 -2.26 7.73 4.71
CA LEU A 264 -3.65 7.74 5.12
C LEU A 264 -4.59 7.91 3.92
N MET A 265 -5.46 6.92 3.71
CA MET A 265 -6.55 7.02 2.75
C MET A 265 -7.69 7.87 3.33
N ARG A 266 -8.02 8.97 2.65
CA ARG A 266 -8.95 10.00 3.17
C ARG A 266 -10.43 9.71 2.98
N SER A 267 -10.78 8.68 2.22
CA SER A 267 -12.17 8.43 1.81
C SER A 267 -12.49 6.95 1.66
N ASP A 268 -13.78 6.69 1.43
CA ASP A 268 -14.35 5.37 1.21
C ASP A 268 -14.69 5.17 -0.27
N PHE A 269 -14.23 4.07 -0.88
CA PHE A 269 -14.60 3.70 -2.25
C PHE A 269 -16.11 3.54 -2.43
N LEU A 270 -16.81 3.07 -1.40
CA LEU A 270 -18.24 2.76 -1.43
C LEU A 270 -19.12 3.88 -0.88
N GLY A 271 -18.52 4.96 -0.36
CA GLY A 271 -19.24 6.11 0.22
C GLY A 271 -20.10 5.80 1.44
N GLN A 272 -19.83 4.69 2.15
CA GLN A 272 -20.56 4.26 3.35
C GLN A 272 -20.12 5.02 4.60
N GLN A 273 -18.87 5.48 4.64
CA GLN A 273 -18.33 6.33 5.72
C GLN A 273 -17.67 7.59 5.16
N SER A 274 -17.88 8.71 5.84
CA SER A 274 -17.24 9.98 5.52
C SER A 274 -16.93 10.74 6.80
N SER A 275 -15.69 11.21 6.93
CA SER A 275 -15.21 12.06 8.01
C SER A 275 -13.91 12.74 7.58
N ASP A 276 -13.48 13.77 8.29
CA ASP A 276 -12.21 14.45 8.02
C ASP A 276 -11.05 13.83 8.81
N VAL A 277 -10.58 12.68 8.34
CA VAL A 277 -9.49 11.95 8.99
C VAL A 277 -8.11 12.58 8.72
N ILE A 278 -7.97 13.37 7.65
CA ILE A 278 -6.67 13.98 7.28
C ILE A 278 -6.35 15.14 8.19
N ASN A 279 -7.28 16.07 8.42
CA ASN A 279 -7.02 17.20 9.31
C ASN A 279 -6.80 16.73 10.75
N LEU A 280 -7.61 15.77 11.23
CA LEU A 280 -7.41 15.18 12.56
C LEU A 280 -6.05 14.48 12.68
N ALA A 281 -5.65 13.70 11.68
CA ALA A 281 -4.33 13.08 11.66
C ALA A 281 -3.22 14.14 11.67
N ARG A 282 -3.35 15.22 10.89
CA ARG A 282 -2.34 16.29 10.84
C ARG A 282 -2.20 17.02 12.17
N GLU A 283 -3.29 17.28 12.88
CA GLU A 283 -3.29 17.97 14.18
C GLU A 283 -2.54 17.17 15.25
N HIS A 284 -2.61 15.83 15.22
CA HIS A 284 -2.12 14.97 16.29
C HIS A 284 -0.86 14.16 15.95
N TYR A 285 -0.60 13.86 14.68
CA TYR A 285 0.60 13.16 14.24
C TYR A 285 1.71 14.15 13.89
N GLN A 286 2.92 13.92 14.40
CA GLN A 286 4.07 14.82 14.24
C GLN A 286 4.99 14.44 13.08
N GLY A 287 4.86 13.22 12.56
CA GLY A 287 5.67 12.71 11.46
C GLY A 287 5.20 13.15 10.08
N ASN A 288 5.72 12.49 9.05
CA ASN A 288 5.34 12.73 7.67
C ASN A 288 3.98 12.09 7.36
N LEU A 289 3.00 12.89 6.95
CA LEU A 289 1.67 12.43 6.54
C LEU A 289 1.55 12.42 5.01
N ILE A 290 1.18 11.28 4.45
CA ILE A 290 0.90 11.10 3.02
C ILE A 290 -0.60 10.95 2.83
N GLY A 291 -1.18 11.79 1.97
CA GLY A 291 -2.57 11.67 1.55
C GLY A 291 -2.74 10.77 0.34
N ASN A 292 -3.84 10.03 0.29
CA ASN A 292 -4.24 9.21 -0.85
C ASN A 292 -5.78 9.25 -1.03
N MET A 293 -6.24 8.78 -2.19
CA MET A 293 -7.63 8.76 -2.68
C MET A 293 -8.13 10.08 -3.27
N GLY A 294 -8.24 10.12 -4.61
CA GLY A 294 -9.01 11.14 -5.34
C GLY A 294 -8.35 12.51 -5.51
N TYR A 295 -7.13 12.73 -5.00
CA TYR A 295 -6.43 13.99 -5.17
C TYR A 295 -6.19 14.33 -6.65
N SER A 296 -6.57 15.54 -7.04
CA SER A 296 -6.11 16.17 -8.27
C SER A 296 -4.72 16.77 -8.08
N HIS A 297 -4.05 17.15 -9.19
CA HIS A 297 -2.79 17.91 -9.14
C HIS A 297 -2.94 19.18 -8.27
N GLN A 298 -3.98 19.98 -8.52
CA GLN A 298 -4.17 21.28 -7.86
C GLN A 298 -4.54 21.14 -6.38
N GLU A 299 -5.36 20.14 -6.05
CA GLU A 299 -5.72 19.87 -4.65
C GLU A 299 -4.49 19.37 -3.87
N ALA A 300 -3.71 18.47 -4.46
CA ALA A 300 -2.50 17.97 -3.84
C ALA A 300 -1.48 19.10 -3.60
N ASP A 301 -1.26 19.99 -4.58
CA ASP A 301 -0.34 21.12 -4.42
C ASP A 301 -0.81 22.09 -3.32
N THR A 302 -2.12 22.38 -3.26
CA THR A 302 -2.72 23.18 -2.17
C THR A 302 -2.48 22.54 -0.80
N ALA A 303 -2.75 21.24 -0.65
CA ALA A 303 -2.58 20.53 0.62
C ALA A 303 -1.12 20.52 1.12
N ILE A 304 -0.15 20.46 0.19
CA ILE A 304 1.29 20.59 0.53
C ILE A 304 1.61 22.03 0.98
N GLN A 305 1.11 23.03 0.25
CA GLN A 305 1.39 24.43 0.54
C GLN A 305 0.80 24.91 1.86
N GLU A 306 -0.36 24.36 2.23
CA GLU A 306 -1.03 24.64 3.50
C GLU A 306 -0.47 23.82 4.67
N GLY A 307 0.50 22.93 4.40
CA GLY A 307 1.12 22.07 5.42
C GLY A 307 0.22 20.93 5.93
N GLN A 308 -0.93 20.70 5.29
CA GLN A 308 -1.84 19.60 5.63
C GLN A 308 -1.20 18.23 5.35
N LEU A 309 -0.40 18.14 4.29
CA LEU A 309 0.28 16.91 3.88
C LEU A 309 1.76 17.17 3.60
N ASN A 310 2.57 16.12 3.78
CA ASN A 310 3.98 16.13 3.42
C ASN A 310 4.19 15.64 1.98
N ALA A 311 3.39 14.67 1.54
CA ALA A 311 3.37 14.18 0.16
C ALA A 311 2.01 13.60 -0.22
N VAL A 312 1.78 13.32 -1.51
CA VAL A 312 0.53 12.74 -2.01
C VAL A 312 0.80 11.52 -2.89
N ALA A 313 0.10 10.42 -2.62
CA ALA A 313 0.18 9.21 -3.40
C ALA A 313 -0.97 9.13 -4.43
N PHE A 314 -0.62 8.91 -5.70
CA PHE A 314 -1.56 8.81 -6.82
C PHE A 314 -1.65 7.36 -7.30
N GLY A 315 -2.88 6.87 -7.44
CA GLY A 315 -3.16 5.51 -7.92
C GLY A 315 -3.40 5.47 -9.42
N VAL A 316 -4.68 5.50 -9.82
CA VAL A 316 -5.13 5.45 -11.22
C VAL A 316 -4.35 6.37 -12.16
N PRO A 317 -4.01 7.63 -11.81
CA PRO A 317 -3.17 8.46 -12.67
C PRO A 317 -1.82 7.82 -13.03
N PHE A 318 -1.13 7.18 -12.08
CA PHE A 318 0.12 6.48 -12.36
C PHE A 318 -0.08 5.17 -13.15
N ILE A 319 -1.25 4.54 -13.13
CA ILE A 319 -1.52 3.39 -14.01
C ILE A 319 -1.34 3.80 -15.47
N ALA A 320 -2.00 4.88 -15.89
CA ALA A 320 -2.02 5.30 -17.28
C ALA A 320 -0.88 6.24 -17.69
N ASN A 321 -0.18 6.84 -16.74
CA ASN A 321 0.82 7.89 -17.00
C ASN A 321 2.14 7.50 -16.34
N PRO A 322 3.02 6.74 -17.01
CA PRO A 322 4.34 6.40 -16.46
C PRO A 322 5.19 7.65 -16.17
N ASP A 323 4.91 8.76 -16.85
CA ASP A 323 5.55 10.07 -16.78
C ASP A 323 4.69 11.12 -16.05
N LEU A 324 3.82 10.70 -15.12
CA LEU A 324 2.86 11.57 -14.44
C LEU A 324 3.49 12.85 -13.86
N VAL A 325 4.69 12.75 -13.30
CA VAL A 325 5.43 13.90 -12.74
C VAL A 325 5.64 14.98 -13.80
N SER A 326 6.17 14.61 -14.98
CA SER A 326 6.39 15.55 -16.08
C SER A 326 5.08 16.11 -16.62
N ARG A 327 4.00 15.31 -16.66
CA ARG A 327 2.67 15.82 -17.06
C ARG A 327 2.13 16.85 -16.08
N PHE A 328 2.32 16.65 -14.78
CA PHE A 328 1.95 17.65 -13.77
C PHE A 328 2.79 18.91 -13.90
N GLU A 329 4.11 18.80 -14.04
CA GLU A 329 5.01 19.97 -14.23
C GLU A 329 4.59 20.85 -15.41
N ASN A 330 4.14 20.21 -16.50
CA ASN A 330 3.78 20.89 -17.74
C ASN A 330 2.27 21.12 -17.90
N ASN A 331 1.46 20.85 -16.87
CA ASN A 331 -0.01 20.88 -16.93
C ASN A 331 -0.59 20.19 -18.17
N SER A 332 0.02 19.07 -18.57
CA SER A 332 -0.35 18.32 -19.76
C SER A 332 -1.56 17.44 -19.52
N VAL A 333 -2.27 17.11 -20.60
CA VAL A 333 -3.40 16.16 -20.56
C VAL A 333 -2.90 14.80 -20.08
N LEU A 334 -3.66 14.15 -19.20
CA LEU A 334 -3.36 12.80 -18.73
C LEU A 334 -3.97 11.76 -19.68
N ASN A 335 -3.26 10.67 -19.90
CA ASN A 335 -3.85 9.47 -20.48
C ASN A 335 -4.98 8.95 -19.57
N GLU A 336 -6.03 8.44 -20.18
CA GLU A 336 -7.11 7.75 -19.47
C GLU A 336 -6.71 6.31 -19.16
N ALA A 337 -6.98 5.87 -17.93
CA ALA A 337 -6.75 4.49 -17.53
C ALA A 337 -7.91 3.61 -18.01
N ASP A 338 -7.62 2.39 -18.44
CA ASP A 338 -8.64 1.40 -18.82
C ASP A 338 -8.84 0.40 -17.67
N PRO A 339 -9.93 0.48 -16.91
CA PRO A 339 -10.18 -0.42 -15.77
C PRO A 339 -10.23 -1.90 -16.16
N ASN A 340 -10.56 -2.23 -17.41
CA ASN A 340 -10.63 -3.62 -17.89
C ASN A 340 -9.26 -4.30 -17.93
N THR A 341 -8.17 -3.52 -17.89
CA THR A 341 -6.78 -4.00 -17.94
C THR A 341 -6.06 -3.92 -16.59
N PHE A 342 -6.76 -3.51 -15.52
CA PHE A 342 -6.13 -3.39 -14.21
C PHE A 342 -5.62 -4.74 -13.73
N TYR A 343 -6.44 -5.78 -13.86
CA TYR A 343 -6.17 -7.15 -13.41
C TYR A 343 -6.14 -8.14 -14.58
N THR A 344 -5.25 -7.93 -15.53
CA THR A 344 -5.03 -8.80 -16.69
C THR A 344 -3.58 -9.27 -16.79
N ARG A 345 -3.32 -10.20 -17.70
CA ARG A 345 -1.97 -10.65 -18.07
C ARG A 345 -1.41 -9.79 -19.20
N GLY A 346 -0.11 -9.90 -19.42
CA GLY A 346 0.55 -9.27 -20.57
C GLY A 346 0.80 -7.77 -20.40
N PRO A 347 1.46 -7.16 -21.41
CA PRO A 347 1.84 -5.75 -21.40
C PRO A 347 0.68 -4.78 -21.61
N GLU A 348 -0.47 -5.25 -22.10
CA GLU A 348 -1.63 -4.42 -22.43
C GLU A 348 -2.22 -3.74 -21.18
N GLY A 349 -2.42 -2.43 -21.26
CA GLY A 349 -2.83 -1.57 -20.14
C GLY A 349 -1.85 -1.58 -18.96
N TYR A 350 -0.57 -1.84 -19.21
CA TYR A 350 0.47 -1.96 -18.17
C TYR A 350 1.77 -1.23 -18.54
N ASN A 351 2.35 -1.59 -19.69
CA ASN A 351 3.60 -1.03 -20.21
C ASN A 351 3.44 -0.31 -21.56
N ASP A 352 2.24 -0.32 -22.14
CA ASP A 352 1.89 0.21 -23.46
C ASP A 352 1.30 1.62 -23.41
N TYR A 353 1.10 2.20 -22.22
CA TYR A 353 0.67 3.58 -22.07
C TYR A 353 1.71 4.57 -22.64
N PRO A 354 1.30 5.50 -23.53
CA PRO A 354 2.24 6.41 -24.18
C PRO A 354 2.80 7.43 -23.18
N LYS A 355 4.10 7.71 -23.32
CA LYS A 355 4.76 8.84 -22.65
C LYS A 355 4.53 10.12 -23.45
N LEU A 356 4.58 11.25 -22.78
CA LEU A 356 4.49 12.56 -23.39
C LEU A 356 5.69 12.81 -24.32
N ASP A 357 5.41 13.30 -25.52
CA ASP A 357 6.45 13.74 -26.45
C ASP A 357 6.90 15.15 -26.06
N LEU A 358 8.04 15.25 -25.37
CA LEU A 358 8.62 16.52 -24.95
C LEU A 358 9.03 17.44 -26.12
N SER A 359 9.09 16.93 -27.35
CA SER A 359 9.38 17.75 -28.53
C SER A 359 8.19 18.64 -28.92
N GLU A 360 6.96 18.22 -28.61
CA GLU A 360 5.73 18.96 -28.92
C GLU A 360 5.52 20.16 -27.97
N LEU A 361 6.08 20.11 -26.75
CA LEU A 361 5.97 21.20 -25.77
C LEU A 361 6.84 22.43 -26.09
N LYS A 362 7.84 22.31 -26.97
CA LYS A 362 8.75 23.42 -27.31
C LYS A 362 8.19 24.37 -28.38
N VAL A 363 6.99 24.09 -28.90
CA VAL A 363 6.39 24.79 -30.05
C VAL A 363 5.18 25.65 -29.66
N SER A 364 4.72 25.61 -28.41
CA SER A 364 3.57 26.39 -27.91
C SER A 364 3.95 27.66 -27.19
#